data_AF-A0A1J9RFU6-F1
#
_entry.id   AF-A0A1J9RFU6-F1
#
_cell.length_a   1.000
_cell.length_b   1.000
_cell.length_c   1.000
_cell.angle_alpha   90.00
_cell.angle_beta   90.00
_cell.angle_gamma   90.00
#
_symmetry.space_group_name_H-M   'P 1'
#
loop_
_entity.id
_entity.type
_entity.pdbx_description
1 polymer ?
#
loop_
_entity_poly.entity_id
_entity_poly.type
_entity_poly.pdbx_seq_one_letter_code
_entity_poly.pdbx_strand_id
1 'polypeptide(L)'
;MAPKISKRAKRWSMYPDLDADVSRLLADSGLSLHFHNVGNDENSTEAYDTAIMGRFHCRNSSCPSAGWSSKQIAITIRLYEYNSGTKYNACVYHQRCKSCSLSRPVLDNSYAERVAYRLKKWHGIETEISVYFGGSKGPHNSRLCEGCNDGHCSQIERDGFVKAMRGLSIH
;
A
#
# COMPACT_ATOMS: atom_id res chain seq x y z
N MET A 1 30.30 19.85 20.78
CA MET A 1 29.60 19.27 19.61
C MET A 1 28.12 19.20 19.93
N ALA A 2 27.27 19.93 19.20
CA ALA A 2 25.82 19.85 19.42
C ALA A 2 25.27 18.49 18.95
N PRO A 3 24.32 17.86 19.67
CA PRO A 3 23.70 16.63 19.20
C PRO A 3 22.96 16.90 17.88
N LYS A 4 23.31 16.16 16.83
CA LYS A 4 22.49 16.13 15.60
C LYS A 4 21.14 15.54 15.97
N ILE A 5 20.12 16.37 16.10
CA ILE A 5 18.72 15.91 16.19
C ILE A 5 18.45 15.10 14.93
N SER A 6 18.44 13.77 15.07
CA SER A 6 18.18 12.89 13.93
C SER A 6 16.72 13.12 13.52
N LYS A 7 16.50 13.60 12.29
CA LYS A 7 15.15 13.63 11.72
C LYS A 7 14.60 12.21 11.80
N ARG A 8 13.48 12.02 12.49
CA ARG A 8 12.82 10.72 12.62
C ARG A 8 12.65 10.14 11.22
N ALA A 9 13.12 8.90 11.02
CA ALA A 9 12.99 8.24 9.72
C ALA A 9 11.52 8.20 9.31
N LYS A 10 11.23 8.60 8.06
CA LYS A 10 9.87 8.57 7.51
C LYS A 10 9.36 7.14 7.51
N ARG A 11 8.15 6.92 8.04
CA ARG A 11 7.52 5.60 8.25
C ARG A 11 6.84 5.00 7.03
N TRP A 12 6.69 5.80 5.99
CA TRP A 12 6.06 5.43 4.74
C TRP A 12 6.68 6.22 3.58
N SER A 13 6.43 5.79 2.35
CA SER A 13 6.83 6.52 1.15
C SER A 13 5.78 6.41 0.07
N MET A 14 5.76 7.42 -0.80
CA MET A 14 5.04 7.39 -2.07
C MET A 14 5.99 6.95 -3.19
N TYR A 15 5.43 6.50 -4.31
CA TYR A 15 6.17 5.99 -5.46
C TYR A 15 5.69 6.69 -6.74
N PRO A 16 5.96 8.00 -6.91
CA PRO A 16 5.55 8.74 -8.11
C PRO A 16 6.12 8.14 -9.39
N ASP A 17 7.30 7.51 -9.33
CA ASP A 17 7.90 6.82 -10.48
C ASP A 17 7.08 5.63 -11.00
N LEU A 18 6.11 5.14 -10.22
CA LEU A 18 5.18 4.07 -10.60
C LEU A 18 3.81 4.59 -11.08
N ASP A 19 3.64 5.92 -11.19
CA ASP A 19 2.41 6.55 -11.69
C ASP A 19 2.10 6.14 -13.13
N ALA A 20 3.13 6.01 -13.98
CA ALA A 20 2.95 5.58 -15.37
C ALA A 20 2.32 4.19 -15.47
N ASP A 21 2.69 3.25 -14.59
CA ASP A 21 2.11 1.91 -14.56
C ASP A 21 0.65 1.91 -14.10
N VAL A 22 0.32 2.73 -13.10
CA VAL A 22 -1.07 2.91 -12.66
C VAL A 22 -1.89 3.55 -13.77
N SER A 23 -1.40 4.62 -14.38
CA SER A 23 -2.05 5.35 -15.46
C SER A 23 -2.35 4.45 -16.65
N ARG A 24 -1.40 3.59 -17.04
CA ARG A 24 -1.59 2.58 -18.09
C ARG A 24 -2.75 1.64 -17.76
N LEU A 25 -2.82 1.12 -16.53
CA LEU A 25 -3.91 0.25 -16.10
C LEU A 25 -5.26 0.97 -16.02
N LEU A 26 -5.28 2.27 -15.73
CA LEU A 26 -6.51 3.08 -15.70
C LEU A 26 -7.04 3.39 -17.10
N ALA A 27 -6.13 3.63 -18.05
CA ALA A 27 -6.47 3.96 -19.44
C ALA A 27 -7.30 2.86 -20.12
N ASP A 28 -7.04 1.59 -19.80
CA ASP A 28 -7.83 0.44 -20.28
C ASP A 28 -9.33 0.51 -19.93
N SER A 29 -9.68 1.35 -18.96
CA SER A 29 -11.06 1.56 -18.52
C SER A 29 -11.53 3.01 -18.72
N GLY A 30 -10.81 3.79 -19.54
CA GLY A 30 -11.16 5.19 -19.84
C GLY A 30 -10.95 6.17 -18.68
N LEU A 31 -10.25 5.78 -17.62
CA LEU A 31 -9.95 6.65 -16.48
C LEU A 31 -8.62 7.37 -16.66
N SER A 32 -8.60 8.66 -16.33
CA SER A 32 -7.39 9.49 -16.28
C SER A 32 -7.38 10.28 -14.97
N LEU A 33 -6.42 9.98 -14.10
CA LEU A 33 -6.22 10.66 -12.81
C LEU A 33 -4.77 11.12 -12.72
N HIS A 34 -4.51 12.17 -11.93
CA HIS A 34 -3.16 12.66 -11.71
C HIS A 34 -2.61 12.23 -10.35
N PHE A 35 -1.31 11.89 -10.30
CA PHE A 35 -0.65 11.64 -9.03
C PHE A 35 -0.57 12.89 -8.15
N HIS A 36 -0.90 12.73 -6.88
CA HIS A 36 -0.84 13.77 -5.86
C HIS A 36 0.43 13.59 -5.01
N ASN A 37 1.41 14.47 -5.21
CA ASN A 37 2.71 14.41 -4.54
C ASN A 37 2.72 14.88 -3.06
N VAL A 38 1.54 15.13 -2.48
CA VAL A 38 1.39 15.42 -1.05
C VAL A 38 0.81 14.20 -0.37
N GLY A 39 1.36 13.81 0.78
CA GLY A 39 0.97 12.58 1.48
C GLY A 39 0.28 12.81 2.83
N ASN A 40 -0.43 13.93 2.98
CA ASN A 40 -1.41 14.10 4.04
C ASN A 40 -2.79 13.64 3.54
N ASP A 41 -3.72 13.43 4.46
CA ASP A 41 -5.12 13.07 4.18
C ASP A 41 -6.04 14.30 4.09
N GLU A 42 -5.47 15.51 4.18
CA GLU A 42 -6.22 16.76 4.04
C GLU A 42 -6.96 16.80 2.71
N ASN A 43 -8.28 16.94 2.77
CA ASN A 43 -9.18 16.98 1.61
C ASN A 43 -9.25 15.68 0.79
N SER A 44 -8.79 14.54 1.32
CA SER A 44 -9.10 13.26 0.67
C SER A 44 -10.59 12.98 0.78
N THR A 45 -11.25 12.74 -0.35
CA THR A 45 -12.67 12.35 -0.39
C THR A 45 -12.85 10.88 -0.04
N GLU A 46 -11.86 10.06 -0.38
CA GLU A 46 -11.85 8.64 -0.10
C GLU A 46 -10.46 8.19 0.39
N ALA A 47 -10.44 7.21 1.30
CA ALA A 47 -9.23 6.53 1.75
C ALA A 47 -9.50 5.04 1.94
N TYR A 48 -8.55 4.20 1.54
CA TYR A 48 -8.69 2.76 1.65
C TYR A 48 -7.36 2.08 1.96
N ASP A 49 -7.35 1.34 3.06
CA ASP A 49 -6.21 0.54 3.48
C ASP A 49 -6.26 -0.85 2.86
N THR A 50 -5.13 -1.30 2.33
CA THR A 50 -4.99 -2.61 1.71
C THR A 50 -3.55 -3.12 1.78
N ALA A 51 -3.26 -4.21 1.06
CA ALA A 51 -1.94 -4.82 0.99
C ALA A 51 -1.44 -4.98 -0.44
N ILE A 52 -0.13 -4.79 -0.58
CA ILE A 52 0.65 -5.11 -1.77
C ILE A 52 1.81 -6.05 -1.41
N MET A 53 2.47 -6.54 -2.44
CA MET A 53 3.61 -7.44 -2.39
C MET A 53 4.92 -6.69 -2.68
N GLY A 54 6.02 -7.34 -2.30
CA GLY A 54 7.35 -6.80 -2.45
C GLY A 54 8.35 -7.44 -1.48
N ARG A 55 9.54 -6.85 -1.43
CA ARG A 55 10.65 -7.25 -0.56
C ARG A 55 11.24 -6.04 0.16
N PHE A 56 11.79 -6.29 1.34
CA PHE A 56 12.58 -5.32 2.08
C PHE A 56 14.04 -5.75 2.09
N HIS A 57 14.93 -4.76 2.04
CA HIS A 57 16.36 -4.96 2.24
C HIS A 57 16.82 -4.15 3.45
N CYS A 58 17.60 -4.76 4.33
CA CYS A 58 18.17 -4.01 5.44
C CYS A 58 19.20 -3.00 4.91
N ARG A 59 19.17 -1.77 5.40
CA ARG A 59 20.17 -0.73 5.01
C ARG A 59 21.51 -0.93 5.70
N ASN A 60 21.55 -1.71 6.77
CA ASN A 60 22.81 -2.06 7.43
C ASN A 60 23.50 -3.16 6.61
N SER A 61 24.64 -2.83 5.99
CA SER A 61 25.43 -3.76 5.17
C SER A 61 26.01 -4.93 5.97
N SER A 62 26.15 -4.79 7.29
CA SER A 62 26.57 -5.86 8.19
C SER A 62 25.40 -6.72 8.69
N CYS A 63 24.16 -6.43 8.26
CA CYS A 63 23.01 -7.24 8.63
C CYS A 63 23.11 -8.60 7.92
N PRO A 64 23.03 -9.73 8.65
CA PRO A 64 23.10 -11.05 8.03
C PRO A 64 21.83 -11.40 7.23
N SER A 65 20.77 -10.59 7.32
CA SER A 65 19.55 -10.81 6.54
C SER A 65 19.76 -10.37 5.09
N ALA A 66 19.60 -11.31 4.16
CA ALA A 66 19.61 -11.05 2.71
C ALA A 66 18.39 -10.22 2.22
N GLY A 67 17.52 -9.79 3.12
CA GLY A 67 16.21 -9.22 2.85
C GLY A 67 15.07 -10.17 3.25
N TRP A 68 13.85 -9.66 3.28
CA TRP A 68 12.67 -10.44 3.66
C TRP A 68 11.44 -9.99 2.87
N SER A 69 10.48 -10.91 2.69
CA SER A 69 9.13 -10.55 2.24
C SER A 69 8.19 -10.68 3.43
N SER A 70 7.36 -9.67 3.65
CA SER A 70 6.33 -9.70 4.69
C SER A 70 5.06 -10.40 4.26
N LYS A 71 4.93 -10.73 2.95
CA LYS A 71 3.70 -11.18 2.29
C LYS A 71 2.50 -10.23 2.44
N GLN A 72 2.70 -9.08 3.07
CA GLN A 72 1.73 -8.02 3.30
C GLN A 72 2.50 -6.73 3.60
N ILE A 73 2.57 -5.85 2.60
CA ILE A 73 3.05 -4.48 2.75
C ILE A 73 1.82 -3.59 2.80
N ALA A 74 1.62 -2.92 3.93
CA ALA A 74 0.48 -2.02 4.10
C ALA A 74 0.60 -0.83 3.16
N ILE A 75 -0.54 -0.43 2.59
CA ILE A 75 -0.68 0.73 1.73
C ILE A 75 -2.01 1.41 2.04
N THR A 76 -2.00 2.73 2.15
CA THR A 76 -3.21 3.56 2.16
C THR A 76 -3.30 4.27 0.82
N ILE A 77 -4.37 3.98 0.07
CA ILE A 77 -4.68 4.65 -1.20
C ILE A 77 -5.68 5.76 -0.88
N ARG A 78 -5.50 6.96 -1.44
CA ARG A 78 -6.43 8.07 -1.24
C ARG A 78 -6.84 8.70 -2.56
N LEU A 79 -8.08 9.17 -2.61
CA LEU A 79 -8.66 9.93 -3.71
C LEU A 79 -8.88 11.38 -3.25
N TYR A 80 -8.69 12.31 -4.17
CA TYR A 80 -8.92 13.74 -3.96
C TYR A 80 -9.69 14.29 -5.15
N GLU A 81 -10.77 15.01 -4.86
CA GLU A 81 -11.57 15.69 -5.87
C GLU A 81 -11.30 17.19 -5.78
N TYR A 82 -10.85 17.76 -6.89
CA TYR A 82 -10.64 19.19 -7.04
C TYR A 82 -11.38 19.69 -8.28
N ASN A 83 -11.64 21.00 -8.34
CA ASN A 83 -12.17 21.64 -9.54
C ASN A 83 -11.26 21.47 -10.79
N SER A 84 -9.98 21.15 -10.56
CA SER A 84 -8.99 20.88 -11.61
C SER A 84 -8.90 19.41 -12.04
N GLY A 85 -9.80 18.56 -11.54
CA GLY A 85 -9.86 17.13 -11.82
C GLY A 85 -9.52 16.26 -10.61
N THR A 86 -9.58 14.95 -10.82
CA THR A 86 -9.39 13.93 -9.79
C THR A 86 -7.91 13.57 -9.66
N LYS A 87 -7.44 13.49 -8.41
CA LYS A 87 -6.07 13.09 -8.08
C LYS A 87 -6.06 11.93 -7.11
N TYR A 88 -4.94 11.23 -7.04
CA TYR A 88 -4.76 10.15 -6.07
C TYR A 88 -3.35 10.12 -5.51
N ASN A 89 -3.19 9.54 -4.31
CA ASN A 89 -1.88 9.12 -3.83
C ASN A 89 -1.95 7.73 -3.21
N ALA A 90 -0.77 7.21 -2.87
CA ALA A 90 -0.62 5.91 -2.25
C ALA A 90 0.56 5.93 -1.27
N CYS A 91 0.26 5.91 0.02
CA CYS A 91 1.26 5.85 1.09
C CYS A 91 1.58 4.38 1.42
N VAL A 92 2.79 3.94 1.10
CA VAL A 92 3.25 2.58 1.37
C VAL A 92 4.09 2.57 2.64
N TYR A 93 3.67 1.78 3.62
CA TYR A 93 4.34 1.73 4.92
C TYR A 93 5.62 0.91 4.88
N HIS A 94 6.58 1.35 5.68
CA HIS A 94 7.87 0.69 5.84
C HIS A 94 7.78 -0.42 6.87
N GLN A 95 8.80 -1.28 6.90
CA GLN A 95 8.93 -2.32 7.91
C GLN A 95 10.32 -2.32 8.52
N ARG A 96 10.39 -2.59 9.82
CA ARG A 96 11.65 -2.74 10.55
C ARG A 96 12.27 -4.09 10.29
N CYS A 97 13.57 -4.09 10.06
CA CYS A 97 14.37 -5.31 10.20
C CYS A 97 14.29 -5.79 11.67
N LYS A 98 14.23 -7.11 11.88
CA LYS A 98 14.15 -7.73 13.22
C LYS A 98 15.27 -7.29 14.16
N SER A 99 16.44 -6.97 13.62
CA SER A 99 17.66 -6.73 14.41
C SER A 99 18.32 -5.38 14.11
N CYS A 100 17.75 -4.57 13.23
CA CYS A 100 18.38 -3.36 12.75
C CYS A 100 17.38 -2.19 12.72
N SER A 101 17.23 -1.55 11.56
CA SER A 101 16.47 -0.32 11.39
C SER A 101 15.29 -0.49 10.44
N LEU A 102 14.57 0.62 10.25
CA LEU A 102 13.49 0.75 9.29
C LEU A 102 14.00 0.55 7.84
N SER A 103 13.20 -0.15 7.03
CA SER A 103 13.46 -0.40 5.62
C SER A 103 12.27 0.02 4.75
N ARG A 104 12.58 0.70 3.64
CA ARG A 104 11.64 1.02 2.56
C ARG A 104 11.55 -0.20 1.63
N PRO A 105 10.35 -0.64 1.24
CA PRO A 105 10.20 -1.81 0.38
C PRO A 105 10.61 -1.52 -1.07
N VAL A 106 11.07 -2.56 -1.75
CA VAL A 106 11.11 -2.67 -3.20
C VAL A 106 9.80 -3.36 -3.62
N LEU A 107 9.02 -2.67 -4.43
CA LEU A 107 7.67 -3.09 -4.83
C LEU A 107 7.72 -3.89 -6.12
N ASP A 108 6.76 -4.78 -6.29
CA ASP A 108 6.47 -5.47 -7.54
C ASP A 108 5.18 -4.92 -8.18
N ASN A 109 4.73 -5.55 -9.26
CA ASN A 109 3.57 -5.13 -10.04
C ASN A 109 2.26 -5.05 -9.23
N SER A 110 2.17 -5.73 -8.07
CA SER A 110 0.99 -5.66 -7.21
C SER A 110 0.70 -4.25 -6.71
N TYR A 111 1.68 -3.34 -6.67
CA TYR A 111 1.45 -1.93 -6.38
C TYR A 111 0.49 -1.31 -7.38
N ALA A 112 0.86 -1.33 -8.67
CA ALA A 112 0.08 -0.68 -9.71
C ALA A 112 -1.29 -1.34 -9.87
N GLU A 113 -1.34 -2.68 -9.83
CA GLU A 113 -2.58 -3.46 -9.92
C GLU A 113 -3.55 -3.12 -8.79
N ARG A 114 -3.07 -3.06 -7.54
CA ARG A 114 -3.93 -2.79 -6.38
C ARG A 114 -4.42 -1.35 -6.35
N VAL A 115 -3.55 -0.40 -6.68
CA VAL A 115 -3.91 1.02 -6.77
C VAL A 115 -4.95 1.23 -7.87
N ALA A 116 -4.70 0.74 -9.08
CA ALA A 116 -5.64 0.86 -10.20
C ALA A 116 -6.98 0.18 -9.89
N TYR A 117 -6.98 -1.03 -9.31
CA TYR A 117 -8.19 -1.72 -8.88
C TYR A 117 -9.05 -0.83 -7.96
N ARG A 118 -8.44 -0.24 -6.94
CA ARG A 118 -9.17 0.58 -5.97
C ARG A 118 -9.74 1.86 -6.60
N LEU A 119 -8.95 2.52 -7.46
CA LEU A 119 -9.38 3.72 -8.17
C LEU A 119 -10.55 3.42 -9.12
N LYS A 120 -10.48 2.32 -9.89
CA LYS A 120 -11.58 1.84 -10.74
C LYS A 120 -12.86 1.58 -9.94
N LYS A 121 -12.73 0.90 -8.80
CA LYS A 121 -13.87 0.62 -7.92
C LYS A 121 -14.54 1.87 -7.37
N TRP A 122 -13.79 2.92 -7.02
CA TRP A 122 -14.40 4.20 -6.61
C TRP A 122 -15.15 4.90 -7.74
N HIS A 123 -14.76 4.66 -9.00
CA HIS A 123 -15.46 5.18 -10.18
C HIS A 123 -16.54 4.22 -10.71
N GLY A 124 -16.96 3.23 -9.93
CA GLY A 124 -18.03 2.31 -10.32
C GLY A 124 -17.68 1.33 -11.44
N ILE A 125 -16.40 1.21 -11.81
CA ILE A 125 -15.96 0.30 -12.87
C ILE A 125 -15.92 -1.13 -12.34
N GLU A 126 -16.56 -2.04 -13.06
CA GLU A 126 -16.48 -3.46 -12.78
C GLU A 126 -15.07 -3.97 -13.07
N THR A 127 -14.47 -4.61 -12.06
CA THR A 127 -13.13 -5.16 -12.15
C THR A 127 -13.17 -6.56 -11.60
N GLU A 128 -12.63 -7.52 -12.33
CA GLU A 128 -12.39 -8.86 -11.81
C GLU A 128 -11.53 -8.77 -10.55
N ILE A 129 -11.89 -9.56 -9.55
CA ILE A 129 -11.23 -9.51 -8.26
C ILE A 129 -9.92 -10.29 -8.38
N SER A 130 -8.81 -9.57 -8.41
CA SER A 130 -7.49 -10.21 -8.41
C SER A 130 -7.32 -11.02 -7.13
N VAL A 131 -6.96 -12.29 -7.26
CA VAL A 131 -6.94 -13.32 -6.19
C VAL A 131 -5.89 -13.04 -5.10
N TYR A 132 -5.20 -11.89 -5.15
CA TYR A 132 -4.30 -11.40 -4.11
C TYR A 132 -5.01 -11.06 -2.78
N PHE A 133 -6.31 -11.36 -2.64
CA PHE A 133 -7.05 -11.38 -1.37
C PHE A 133 -6.79 -12.66 -0.53
N GLY A 134 -5.78 -13.46 -0.89
CA GLY A 134 -5.28 -14.50 -0.01
C GLY A 134 -4.68 -13.85 1.23
N GLY A 135 -5.39 -13.90 2.36
CA GLY A 135 -4.85 -13.53 3.66
C GLY A 135 -3.45 -14.10 3.81
N SER A 136 -2.49 -13.26 4.23
CA SER A 136 -1.10 -13.69 4.34
C SER A 136 -1.03 -14.90 5.27
N LYS A 137 -0.80 -16.10 4.72
CA LYS A 137 -0.48 -17.31 5.50
C LYS A 137 0.95 -17.27 6.07
N GLY A 138 1.73 -16.23 5.75
CA GLY A 138 3.05 -15.96 6.34
C GLY A 138 2.95 -14.92 7.47
N PRO A 139 3.88 -14.91 8.44
CA PRO A 139 3.76 -14.09 9.63
C PRO A 139 4.08 -12.64 9.29
N HIS A 140 3.10 -11.91 8.75
CA HIS A 140 3.09 -10.47 8.83
C HIS A 140 3.30 -10.09 10.30
N ASN A 141 4.49 -9.58 10.61
CA ASN A 141 4.83 -9.24 11.99
C ASN A 141 4.40 -7.80 12.25
N SER A 142 3.24 -7.66 12.89
CA SER A 142 2.62 -6.37 13.19
C SER A 142 3.54 -5.44 13.99
N ARG A 143 4.35 -5.99 14.90
CA ARG A 143 5.30 -5.20 15.72
C ARG A 143 6.40 -4.53 14.89
N LEU A 144 6.69 -5.06 13.70
CA LEU A 144 7.71 -4.53 12.81
C LEU A 144 7.12 -3.67 11.69
N CYS A 145 5.81 -3.72 11.47
CA CYS A 145 5.15 -3.00 10.39
C CYS A 145 4.72 -1.60 10.86
N GLU A 146 5.19 -0.55 10.18
CA GLU A 146 4.75 0.80 10.52
C GLU A 146 3.27 1.03 10.19
N GLY A 147 2.70 0.30 9.23
CA GLY A 147 1.26 0.33 8.95
C GLY A 147 0.43 -0.22 10.12
N CYS A 148 0.86 -1.31 10.77
CA CYS A 148 0.22 -1.78 12.01
C CYS A 148 0.35 -0.76 13.14
N ASN A 149 1.54 -0.19 13.31
CA ASN A 149 1.80 0.80 14.36
C ASN A 149 0.96 2.07 14.18
N ASP A 150 0.63 2.43 12.94
CA ASP A 150 -0.21 3.57 12.61
C ASP A 150 -1.69 3.17 12.39
N GLY A 151 -2.08 1.90 12.61
CA GLY A 151 -3.48 1.43 12.58
C GLY A 151 -4.03 1.01 11.21
N HIS A 152 -3.22 1.06 10.15
CA HIS A 152 -3.62 0.87 8.75
C HIS A 152 -3.60 -0.59 8.24
N CYS A 153 -3.29 -1.57 9.09
CA CYS A 153 -3.30 -2.98 8.69
C CYS A 153 -4.58 -3.74 9.03
N SER A 154 -5.36 -3.31 10.03
CA SER A 154 -6.51 -4.06 10.59
C SER A 154 -7.71 -4.17 9.63
N GLN A 155 -7.76 -3.29 8.62
CA GLN A 155 -8.77 -3.32 7.56
C GLN A 155 -8.50 -4.39 6.50
N ILE A 156 -7.26 -4.88 6.39
CA ILE A 156 -6.82 -5.84 5.36
C ILE A 156 -7.44 -7.22 5.60
N GLU A 157 -7.72 -7.60 6.85
CA GLU A 157 -8.30 -8.90 7.21
C GLU A 157 -9.82 -8.99 6.95
N ARG A 158 -10.55 -7.86 7.00
CA ARG A 158 -12.02 -7.85 6.89
C ARG A 158 -12.53 -8.14 5.48
N ASP A 159 -11.84 -7.68 4.43
CA ASP A 159 -12.27 -7.93 3.05
C ASP A 159 -12.07 -9.39 2.62
N GLY A 160 -11.17 -10.13 3.27
CA GLY A 160 -11.08 -11.59 3.13
C GLY A 160 -12.27 -12.31 3.79
N PHE A 161 -12.73 -11.82 4.95
CA PHE A 161 -13.79 -12.45 5.75
C PHE A 161 -15.20 -12.25 5.16
N VAL A 162 -15.52 -11.04 4.68
CA VAL A 162 -16.85 -10.75 4.07
C VAL A 162 -17.09 -11.60 2.82
N LYS A 163 -16.02 -12.01 2.13
CA LYS A 163 -16.10 -12.79 0.89
C LYS A 163 -16.23 -14.31 1.13
N ALA A 164 -15.65 -14.86 2.19
CA ALA A 164 -15.84 -16.26 2.57
C ALA A 164 -17.33 -16.59 2.85
N MET A 165 -18.07 -15.63 3.42
CA MET A 165 -19.49 -15.79 3.75
C MET A 165 -20.42 -15.68 2.53
N ARG A 166 -20.04 -14.95 1.47
CA ARG A 166 -20.84 -14.82 0.24
C ARG A 166 -20.66 -15.98 -0.76
N GLY A 167 -19.59 -16.77 -0.62
CA GLY A 167 -19.35 -17.99 -1.41
C GLY A 167 -19.99 -19.26 -0.83
N LEU A 168 -20.67 -19.16 0.32
CA LEU A 168 -21.34 -20.27 1.01
C LEU A 168 -22.88 -20.18 0.93
N SER A 169 -23.43 -19.41 -0.02
CA SER A 169 -24.86 -19.52 -0.36
C SER A 169 -25.08 -20.79 -1.17
N ILE A 170 -25.28 -21.88 -0.43
CA ILE A 170 -25.87 -23.14 -0.88
C ILE A 170 -27.19 -22.82 -1.59
N HIS A 171 -27.29 -23.15 -2.87
CA HIS A 171 -28.56 -23.46 -3.54
C HIS A 171 -28.59 -24.97 -3.72
#